data_AF-A0AAN8T5D1-F1
#
_entry.id   AF-A0AAN8T5D1-F1
#
_cell.length_a   1.000
_cell.length_b   1.000
_cell.length_c   1.000
_cell.angle_alpha   90.00
_cell.angle_beta   90.00
_cell.angle_gamma   90.00
#
_symmetry.space_group_name_H-M   'P 1'
#
loop_
_entity.id
_entity.type
_entity.pdbx_description
1 polymer ?
#
loop_
_entity_poly.entity_id
_entity_poly.type
_entity_poly.pdbx_seq_one_letter_code
_entity_poly.pdbx_strand_id
1 'polypeptide(L)'
;MDVIEYSIITLIILCFTYWYLKNKWTKSSVPTNLPLVGMLPGFVHNMHRVHSFFIDILLETNSNFEFRGPIFANMDMLFTSDPANIHHILSRNFSNYPKGP
;
A
#
# COMPACT_ATOMS: atom_id res chain seq x y z
N MET A 1 -27.45 9.65 23.87
CA MET A 1 -26.22 8.86 23.73
C MET A 1 -25.69 8.59 25.11
N ASP A 2 -25.55 7.33 25.46
CA ASP A 2 -25.20 6.92 26.83
C ASP A 2 -23.72 7.16 27.12
N VAL A 3 -23.35 7.32 28.39
CA VAL A 3 -21.94 7.48 28.84
C VAL A 3 -21.03 6.37 28.28
N ILE A 4 -21.61 5.17 28.08
CA ILE A 4 -20.97 4.01 27.48
C ILE A 4 -20.59 4.28 26.01
N GLU A 5 -21.47 4.88 25.21
CA GLU A 5 -21.20 5.18 23.80
C GLU A 5 -20.05 6.19 23.65
N TYR A 6 -20.01 7.23 24.48
CA TYR A 6 -18.92 8.20 24.48
C TYR A 6 -17.57 7.55 24.87
N SER A 7 -17.59 6.66 25.86
CA SER A 7 -16.40 5.89 26.26
C SER A 7 -15.87 5.00 25.12
N ILE A 8 -16.76 4.34 24.39
CA ILE A 8 -16.38 3.50 23.23
C ILE A 8 -15.77 4.36 22.12
N ILE A 9 -16.39 5.50 21.78
CA ILE A 9 -15.89 6.40 20.73
C ILE A 9 -14.51 6.95 21.08
N THR A 10 -14.29 7.38 22.34
CA THR A 10 -12.99 7.91 22.77
C THR A 10 -11.91 6.83 22.74
N LEU A 11 -12.22 5.58 23.13
CA LEU A 11 -11.30 4.45 23.02
C LEU A 11 -10.91 4.16 21.57
N ILE A 12 -11.88 4.15 20.64
CA ILE A 12 -11.61 3.95 19.20
C ILE A 12 -10.66 5.03 18.67
N ILE A 13 -10.90 6.30 19.01
CA ILE A 13 -10.05 7.42 18.59
C ILE A 13 -8.63 7.27 19.17
N LEU A 14 -8.49 6.89 20.45
CA LEU A 14 -7.20 6.64 21.07
C LEU A 14 -6.45 5.46 20.42
N CYS A 15 -7.14 4.37 20.10
CA CYS A 15 -6.56 3.23 19.39
C CYS A 15 -6.09 3.62 17.99
N PHE A 16 -6.90 4.37 17.23
CA PHE A 16 -6.54 4.86 15.90
C PHE A 16 -5.35 5.80 15.93
N THR A 17 -5.34 6.76 16.86
CA THR A 17 -4.24 7.73 17.00
C THR A 17 -2.94 7.04 17.43
N TYR A 18 -2.99 6.11 18.39
CA TYR A 18 -1.82 5.32 18.78
C TYR A 18 -1.26 4.49 17.60
N TRP A 19 -2.13 3.82 16.85
CA TRP A 19 -1.73 3.04 15.68
C TRP A 19 -1.11 3.92 14.58
N TYR A 20 -1.73 5.08 14.31
CA TYR A 20 -1.20 6.06 13.36
C TYR A 20 0.18 6.58 13.78
N LEU A 21 0.34 6.95 15.05
CA LEU A 21 1.63 7.40 15.58
C LEU A 21 2.67 6.29 15.48
N LYS A 22 2.36 5.06 15.88
CA LYS A 22 3.29 3.93 15.77
C LYS A 22 3.79 3.72 14.34
N ASN A 23 2.90 3.77 13.35
CA ASN A 23 3.26 3.60 11.94
C ASN A 23 4.03 4.81 11.36
N LYS A 24 3.83 6.01 11.90
CA LYS A 24 4.66 7.16 11.52
C LYS A 24 6.12 7.02 12.00
N TRP A 25 6.34 6.27 13.07
CA TRP A 25 7.67 6.09 13.66
C TRP A 25 8.48 4.98 13.00
N THR A 26 7.83 4.10 12.24
CA THR A 26 8.53 3.15 11.36
C THR A 26 9.02 3.90 10.12
N LYS A 27 10.35 4.05 10.00
CA LYS A 27 11.01 4.70 8.85
C LYS A 27 11.05 3.77 7.61
N SER A 28 9.88 3.28 7.20
CA SER A 28 9.75 2.51 5.97
C SER A 28 9.29 3.43 4.84
N SER A 29 9.85 3.24 3.66
CA SER A 29 9.41 3.88 2.41
C SER A 29 8.10 3.25 1.93
N VAL A 30 7.76 2.06 2.45
CA VAL A 30 6.55 1.34 2.08
C VAL A 30 5.31 2.00 2.69
N PRO A 31 4.30 2.35 1.87
CA PRO A 31 3.08 2.94 2.38
C PRO A 31 2.36 1.97 3.32
N THR A 32 1.86 2.52 4.43
CA THR A 32 1.14 1.75 5.45
C THR A 32 -0.15 1.14 4.87
N ASN A 33 -0.33 -0.16 5.05
CA ASN A 33 -1.58 -0.83 4.72
C ASN A 33 -2.67 -0.52 5.76
N LEU A 34 -3.63 0.30 5.39
CA LEU A 34 -4.81 0.61 6.21
C LEU A 34 -5.92 -0.44 5.99
N PRO A 35 -6.69 -0.81 7.02
CA PRO A 35 -7.69 -1.88 6.92
C PRO A 35 -8.82 -1.60 5.90
N LEU A 36 -9.17 -0.32 5.66
CA LEU A 36 -10.28 0.03 4.77
C LEU A 36 -9.82 0.46 3.37
N VAL A 37 -8.83 1.35 3.32
CA VAL A 37 -8.37 2.02 2.10
C VAL A 37 -7.06 1.46 1.56
N GLY A 38 -6.50 0.44 2.21
CA GLY A 38 -5.24 -0.17 1.83
C GLY A 38 -4.06 0.78 1.94
N MET A 39 -3.12 0.65 1.02
CA MET A 39 -1.92 1.50 0.89
C MET A 39 -2.19 2.79 0.09
N LEU A 40 -3.43 2.99 -0.39
CA LEU A 40 -3.80 4.06 -1.32
C LEU A 40 -3.51 5.48 -0.79
N PRO A 41 -3.81 5.84 0.49
CA PRO A 41 -3.54 7.19 0.97
C PRO A 41 -2.05 7.54 1.00
N GLY A 42 -1.21 6.58 1.42
CA GLY A 42 0.25 6.77 1.43
C GLY A 42 0.82 6.92 0.01
N PHE A 43 0.23 6.19 -0.95
CA PHE A 43 0.58 6.31 -2.36
C PHE A 43 0.21 7.68 -2.94
N VAL A 44 -1.03 8.15 -2.71
CA VAL A 44 -1.52 9.47 -3.19
C VAL A 44 -0.69 10.61 -2.61
N HIS A 45 -0.34 10.54 -1.32
CA HIS A 45 0.50 11.55 -0.67
C HIS A 45 1.89 11.68 -1.34
N ASN A 46 2.46 10.56 -1.79
CA ASN A 46 3.77 10.50 -2.43
C ASN A 46 3.73 10.66 -3.97
N MET A 47 2.56 10.88 -4.58
CA MET A 47 2.43 11.05 -6.05
C MET A 47 3.27 12.21 -6.60
N HIS A 48 3.48 13.26 -5.82
CA HIS A 48 4.31 14.40 -6.22
C HIS A 48 5.78 14.02 -6.53
N ARG A 49 6.24 12.88 -6.00
CA ARG A 49 7.59 12.32 -6.18
C ARG A 49 7.52 10.84 -6.58
N VAL A 50 6.52 10.49 -7.38
CA VAL A 50 6.17 9.09 -7.70
C VAL A 50 7.36 8.25 -8.15
N HIS A 51 8.25 8.78 -8.98
CA HIS A 51 9.39 8.02 -9.50
C HIS A 51 10.41 7.68 -8.40
N SER A 52 10.84 8.67 -7.61
CA SER A 52 11.74 8.45 -6.47
C SER A 52 11.10 7.54 -5.43
N PHE A 53 9.81 7.71 -5.17
CA PHE A 53 9.05 6.88 -4.24
C PHE A 53 9.04 5.40 -4.64
N PHE A 54 8.81 5.09 -5.92
CA PHE A 54 8.87 3.71 -6.40
C PHE A 54 10.28 3.12 -6.30
N ILE A 55 11.32 3.91 -6.57
CA ILE A 55 12.71 3.47 -6.40
C ILE A 55 12.96 3.11 -4.94
N ASP A 56 12.60 3.98 -4.00
CA ASP A 56 12.79 3.75 -2.57
C ASP A 56 12.06 2.49 -2.10
N ILE A 57 10.81 2.29 -2.54
CA ILE A 57 10.03 1.09 -2.25
C ILE A 57 10.70 -0.16 -2.81
N LEU A 58 11.08 -0.18 -4.09
CA LEU A 58 11.65 -1.36 -4.72
C LEU A 58 13.03 -1.72 -4.14
N LEU A 59 13.82 -0.72 -3.72
CA LEU A 59 15.07 -0.97 -3.01
C LEU A 59 14.82 -1.62 -1.65
N GLU A 60 13.78 -1.19 -0.93
CA GLU A 60 13.44 -1.75 0.39
C GLU A 60 12.81 -3.15 0.28
N THR A 61 12.05 -3.43 -0.79
CA THR A 61 11.30 -4.68 -0.96
C THR A 61 12.00 -5.70 -1.88
N ASN A 62 13.30 -5.54 -2.14
CA ASN A 62 14.08 -6.42 -3.02
C ASN A 62 13.46 -6.58 -4.42
N SER A 63 13.17 -5.45 -5.07
CA SER A 63 12.65 -5.36 -6.45
C SER A 63 11.25 -5.94 -6.67
N ASN A 64 10.52 -6.31 -5.62
CA ASN A 64 9.16 -6.82 -5.72
C ASN A 64 8.26 -6.17 -4.68
N PHE A 65 7.21 -5.48 -5.10
CA PHE A 65 6.30 -4.77 -4.21
C PHE A 65 4.83 -5.03 -4.58
N GLU A 66 4.06 -5.52 -3.62
CA GLU A 66 2.62 -5.70 -3.75
C GLU A 66 1.90 -4.50 -3.12
N PHE A 67 1.27 -3.70 -3.97
CA PHE A 67 0.35 -2.65 -3.55
C PHE A 67 -1.02 -3.24 -3.27
N ARG A 68 -1.53 -2.99 -2.06
CA ARG A 68 -2.89 -3.36 -1.67
C ARG A 68 -3.82 -2.16 -1.74
N GLY A 69 -4.85 -2.28 -2.56
CA GLY A 69 -5.85 -1.25 -2.75
C GLY A 69 -6.92 -1.25 -1.65
N PRO A 70 -7.92 -0.37 -1.77
CA PRO A 70 -9.11 -0.43 -0.92
C PRO A 70 -9.83 -1.78 -1.09
N ILE A 71 -10.31 -2.35 0.01
CA ILE A 71 -10.94 -3.68 0.04
C ILE A 71 -12.16 -3.82 -0.89
N PHE A 72 -12.77 -2.69 -1.27
CA PHE A 72 -13.97 -2.63 -2.10
C PHE A 72 -13.67 -2.33 -3.58
N ALA A 73 -12.41 -2.12 -3.96
CA ALA A 73 -12.05 -1.63 -5.30
C ALA A 73 -11.30 -2.66 -6.17
N ASN A 74 -10.89 -3.81 -5.62
CA ASN A 74 -10.06 -4.82 -6.30
C ASN A 74 -8.88 -4.19 -7.07
N MET A 75 -8.16 -3.30 -6.39
CA MET A 75 -7.06 -2.49 -6.96
C MET A 75 -5.69 -3.01 -6.53
N ASP A 76 -5.57 -4.31 -6.26
CA ASP A 76 -4.29 -4.90 -5.88
C ASP A 76 -3.37 -4.97 -7.10
N MET A 77 -2.13 -4.53 -6.93
CA MET A 77 -1.17 -4.38 -8.03
C MET A 77 0.21 -4.90 -7.61
N LEU A 78 0.89 -5.59 -8.52
CA LEU A 78 2.28 -6.02 -8.32
C LEU A 78 3.20 -5.13 -9.14
N PHE A 79 4.15 -4.50 -8.47
CA PHE A 79 5.26 -3.76 -9.07
C PHE A 79 6.52 -4.61 -8.94
N THR A 80 7.20 -4.88 -10.06
CA THR A 80 8.42 -5.68 -10.07
C THR A 80 9.47 -5.07 -10.98
N SER A 81 10.71 -5.02 -10.47
CA SER A 81 11.92 -4.71 -11.23
C SER A 81 12.84 -5.94 -11.36
N ASP A 82 12.38 -7.13 -10.94
CA ASP A 82 13.13 -8.37 -11.05
C ASP A 82 13.16 -8.84 -12.53
N PRO A 83 14.35 -8.97 -13.16
CA PRO A 83 14.47 -9.44 -14.53
C PRO A 83 13.77 -10.78 -14.80
N ALA A 84 13.75 -11.69 -13.83
CA ALA A 84 13.09 -12.99 -13.99
C ALA A 84 11.56 -12.85 -14.10
N ASN A 85 10.97 -12.01 -13.26
CA ASN A 85 9.53 -11.71 -13.29
C ASN A 85 9.15 -10.91 -14.54
N ILE A 86 9.96 -9.94 -14.92
CA ILE A 86 9.77 -9.16 -16.15
C ILE A 86 9.81 -10.09 -17.38
N HIS A 87 10.83 -10.96 -17.47
CA HIS A 87 10.93 -11.93 -18.57
C HIS A 87 9.76 -12.91 -18.57
N HIS A 88 9.28 -13.33 -17.39
CA HIS A 88 8.11 -14.17 -17.29
C HIS A 88 6.85 -13.48 -17.85
N ILE A 89 6.58 -12.25 -17.41
CA ILE A 89 5.39 -11.48 -17.80
C ILE A 89 5.44 -11.07 -19.27
N LEU A 90 6.59 -10.59 -19.75
CA LEU A 90 6.72 -9.99 -21.09
C LEU A 90 7.11 -10.98 -22.19
N SER A 91 7.70 -12.13 -21.85
CA SER A 91 8.18 -13.11 -22.84
C SER A 91 7.53 -14.48 -22.67
N ARG A 92 7.70 -15.12 -21.50
CA ARG A 92 7.33 -16.54 -21.32
C ARG A 92 5.82 -16.77 -21.27
N ASN A 93 5.10 -15.88 -20.58
CA ASN A 93 3.69 -16.06 -20.25
C ASN A 93 2.83 -14.85 -20.68
N PHE A 94 3.25 -14.19 -21.75
CA PHE A 94 2.71 -12.91 -22.19
C PHE A 94 1.21 -12.90 -22.45
N SER A 95 0.65 -13.99 -22.98
CA SER A 95 -0.79 -14.10 -23.28
C SER A 95 -1.68 -14.10 -22.04
N ASN A 96 -1.14 -14.48 -20.87
CA ASN A 96 -1.89 -14.58 -19.62
C ASN A 96 -1.95 -13.25 -18.85
N TYR A 97 -1.25 -12.20 -19.31
CA TYR A 97 -1.29 -10.89 -18.70
C TYR A 97 -2.09 -9.94 -19.62
N PRO A 98 -3.34 -9.58 -19.24
CA PRO A 98 -4.16 -8.68 -20.04
C PRO A 98 -3.51 -7.30 -20.10
N LYS A 99 -3.53 -6.70 -21.29
CA LYS A 99 -3.05 -5.34 -21.51
C LYS A 99 -4.24 -4.39 -21.50
N GLY A 100 -3.97 -3.12 -21.20
CA GLY A 100 -4.97 -2.07 -21.41
C GLY A 100 -5.44 -2.01 -22.87
N PRO A 101 -6.58 -1.36 -23.14
CA PRO A 101 -7.05 -1.08 -24.49
C PRO A 101 -6.04 -0.27 -25.31
#